data_AF-A0A6P0DS09-F1
#
_entry.id   AF-A0A6P0DS09-F1
#
_cell.length_a   1.000
_cell.length_b   1.000
_cell.length_c   1.000
_cell.angle_alpha   90.00
_cell.angle_beta   90.00
_cell.angle_gamma   90.00
#
_symmetry.space_group_name_H-M   'P 1'
#
loop_
_entity.id
_entity.type
_entity.pdbx_description
1 polymer ?
#
loop_
_entity_poly.entity_id
_entity_poly.type
_entity_poly.pdbx_seq_one_letter_code
_entity_poly.pdbx_strand_id
1 'polypeptide(L)'
;GSPSLYMEKFLEHPRHIEIQVICDDHGNAVWLGHRDCSMQRRHQKVVEEAPAAGIVPDIIQPVGMACVQACLQIGYRGVGTFEFLYEDGAFYFIEMNTRLQVEHPVTEMTSGVDIVQAQIRAAQGHVLDLAQGDVTCDGHS
;
A
#
# COMPACT_ATOMS: atom_id res chain seq x y z
N GLY A 1 20.49 -9.43 16.68
CA GLY A 1 20.32 -8.74 15.38
C GLY A 1 21.10 -9.49 14.33
N SER A 2 20.65 -9.47 13.07
CA SER A 2 21.38 -10.02 11.92
C SER A 2 22.36 -8.98 11.37
N PRO A 3 23.59 -9.35 10.97
CA PRO A 3 24.58 -8.43 10.38
C PRO A 3 24.43 -8.26 8.85
N SER A 4 23.36 -8.75 8.25
CA SER A 4 23.15 -8.69 6.79
C SER A 4 23.06 -7.24 6.29
N LEU A 5 23.79 -6.94 5.22
CA LEU A 5 23.77 -5.66 4.51
C LEU A 5 23.35 -5.90 3.06
N TYR A 6 22.60 -4.96 2.50
CA TYR A 6 22.28 -4.87 1.08
C TYR A 6 22.51 -3.43 0.61
N MET A 7 22.59 -3.22 -0.70
CA MET A 7 22.85 -1.92 -1.31
C MET A 7 21.85 -1.68 -2.43
N GLU A 8 21.27 -0.49 -2.47
CA GLU A 8 20.29 -0.07 -3.46
C GLU A 8 20.76 1.19 -4.20
N LYS A 9 20.10 1.47 -5.32
CA LYS A 9 20.30 2.73 -6.05
C LYS A 9 19.89 3.90 -5.15
N PHE A 10 20.78 4.88 -5.01
CA PHE A 10 20.44 6.15 -4.35
C PHE A 10 19.63 7.03 -5.31
N LEU A 11 18.54 7.61 -4.81
CA LEU A 11 17.68 8.58 -5.51
C LEU A 11 17.87 9.95 -4.85
N GLU A 12 17.86 11.02 -5.64
CA GLU A 12 18.24 12.35 -5.14
C GLU A 12 17.09 13.06 -4.40
N HIS A 13 15.89 12.97 -4.95
CA HIS A 13 14.67 13.60 -4.47
C HIS A 13 13.46 12.65 -4.52
N PRO A 14 13.56 11.43 -3.95
CA PRO A 14 12.47 10.47 -4.02
C PRO A 14 11.29 10.89 -3.15
N ARG A 15 10.08 10.62 -3.66
CA ARG A 15 8.89 10.55 -2.83
C ARG A 15 8.77 9.16 -2.22
N HIS A 16 8.33 9.09 -0.97
CA HIS A 16 7.99 7.82 -0.32
C HIS A 16 6.52 7.54 -0.57
N ILE A 17 6.24 6.59 -1.47
CA ILE A 17 4.88 6.22 -1.86
C ILE A 17 4.61 4.80 -1.42
N GLU A 18 3.45 4.57 -0.83
CA GLU A 18 3.10 3.25 -0.32
C GLU A 18 1.69 2.83 -0.75
N ILE A 19 1.50 1.52 -0.94
CA ILE A 19 0.29 0.94 -1.50
C ILE A 19 -0.34 -0.02 -0.49
N GLN A 20 -1.58 0.26 -0.13
CA GLN A 20 -2.37 -0.57 0.78
C GLN A 20 -2.94 -1.78 0.05
N VAL A 21 -2.72 -2.98 0.58
CA VAL A 21 -3.37 -4.21 0.11
C VAL A 21 -4.15 -4.90 1.23
N ILE A 22 -5.17 -5.66 0.83
CA ILE A 22 -5.88 -6.60 1.70
C ILE A 22 -6.12 -7.90 0.94
N CYS A 23 -5.93 -9.03 1.62
CA CYS A 23 -6.05 -10.38 1.09
C CYS A 23 -6.87 -11.27 2.03
N ASP A 24 -7.66 -12.19 1.49
CA ASP A 24 -8.34 -13.23 2.26
C ASP A 24 -7.68 -14.61 2.12
N ASP A 25 -8.33 -15.58 2.79
CA ASP A 25 -7.93 -16.98 2.83
C ASP A 25 -8.35 -17.79 1.59
N HIS A 26 -9.05 -17.16 0.65
CA HIS A 26 -9.71 -17.77 -0.52
C HIS A 26 -9.05 -17.41 -1.85
N GLY A 27 -7.89 -16.73 -1.80
CA GLY A 27 -7.15 -16.31 -2.99
C GLY A 27 -7.66 -15.01 -3.60
N ASN A 28 -8.38 -14.17 -2.84
CA ASN A 28 -8.75 -12.83 -3.26
C ASN A 28 -7.79 -11.81 -2.64
N ALA A 29 -7.41 -10.82 -3.44
CA ALA A 29 -6.58 -9.71 -3.02
C ALA A 29 -6.95 -8.45 -3.81
N VAL A 30 -6.95 -7.30 -3.14
CA VAL A 30 -7.20 -5.99 -3.74
C VAL A 30 -6.24 -4.95 -3.15
N TRP A 31 -5.93 -3.91 -3.93
CA TRP A 31 -5.25 -2.73 -3.43
C TRP A 31 -6.25 -1.58 -3.27
N LEU A 32 -6.13 -0.83 -2.17
CA LEU A 32 -7.11 0.16 -1.71
C LEU A 32 -6.73 1.61 -2.04
N GLY A 33 -5.59 1.82 -2.70
CA GLY A 33 -5.05 3.13 -3.01
C GLY A 33 -3.60 3.27 -2.62
N HIS A 34 -3.10 4.51 -2.69
CA HIS A 34 -1.71 4.85 -2.44
C HIS A 34 -1.59 6.10 -1.55
N ARG A 35 -0.57 6.13 -0.69
CA ARG A 35 -0.29 7.24 0.23
C ARG A 35 1.05 7.88 -0.08
N ASP A 36 1.15 9.18 0.13
CA ASP A 36 2.44 9.89 0.16
C ASP A 36 2.87 10.10 1.61
N CYS A 37 4.02 9.53 1.96
CA CYS A 37 4.64 9.62 3.27
C CYS A 37 6.03 10.28 3.20
N SER A 38 6.26 11.13 2.18
CA SER A 38 7.55 11.78 1.93
C SER A 38 7.92 12.78 3.01
N MET A 39 6.93 13.35 3.72
CA MET A 39 7.18 14.31 4.79
C MET A 39 7.65 13.58 6.05
N GLN A 40 8.97 13.42 6.15
CA GLN A 40 9.62 12.71 7.24
C GLN A 40 10.61 13.60 7.99
N ARG A 41 10.76 13.39 9.30
CA ARG A 41 11.80 14.01 10.11
C ARG A 41 12.62 12.92 10.78
N ARG A 42 13.92 12.89 10.49
CA ARG A 42 14.85 11.86 11.02
C ARG A 42 14.35 10.42 10.75
N HIS A 43 13.89 10.16 9.52
CA HIS A 43 13.35 8.86 9.09
C HIS A 43 12.07 8.42 9.81
N GLN A 44 11.31 9.37 10.36
CA GLN A 44 9.98 9.12 10.92
C GLN A 44 8.95 9.89 10.11
N LYS A 45 7.88 9.21 9.69
CA LYS A 45 6.74 9.83 9.01
C LYS A 45 6.10 10.86 9.95
N VAL A 46 5.81 12.06 9.42
CA VAL A 46 5.26 13.20 10.18
C VAL A 46 3.89 13.60 9.66
N VAL A 47 3.73 13.55 8.33
CA VAL A 47 2.47 13.78 7.64
C VAL A 47 2.35 12.73 6.53
N GLU A 48 1.17 12.14 6.45
CA GLU A 48 0.79 11.16 5.45
C GLU A 48 -0.51 11.64 4.79
N GLU A 49 -0.58 11.56 3.46
CA GLU A 49 -1.74 11.99 2.68
C GLU A 49 -2.16 10.92 1.67
N ALA A 50 -3.45 10.88 1.35
CA ALA A 50 -4.02 10.00 0.33
C ALA A 50 -5.05 10.73 -0.54
N PRO A 51 -5.12 10.46 -1.86
CA PRO A 51 -4.10 9.78 -2.65
C PRO A 51 -2.85 10.65 -2.80
N ALA A 52 -1.70 10.03 -3.09
CA ALA A 52 -0.47 10.76 -3.40
C ALA A 52 -0.67 11.72 -4.59
N ALA A 53 -0.53 13.02 -4.35
CA ALA A 53 -0.82 14.04 -5.36
C ALA A 53 0.11 13.93 -6.58
N GLY A 54 -0.40 14.23 -7.77
CA GLY A 54 0.41 14.35 -9.00
C GLY A 54 0.92 13.02 -9.60
N ILE A 55 0.49 11.86 -9.07
CA ILE A 55 0.73 10.56 -9.70
C ILE A 55 -0.51 10.18 -10.50
N VAL A 56 -0.36 10.04 -11.82
CA VAL A 56 -1.50 9.73 -12.70
C VAL A 56 -1.87 8.24 -12.61
N PRO A 57 -3.17 7.90 -12.81
CA PRO A 57 -3.65 6.51 -12.76
C PRO A 57 -2.84 5.53 -13.62
N ASP A 58 -2.44 5.93 -14.83
CA ASP A 58 -1.70 5.09 -15.77
C ASP A 58 -0.33 4.63 -15.23
N ILE A 59 0.25 5.36 -14.28
CA ILE A 59 1.52 4.99 -13.64
C ILE A 59 1.27 4.11 -12.42
N ILE A 60 0.32 4.47 -11.56
CA ILE A 60 0.11 3.78 -10.27
C ILE A 60 -0.67 2.48 -10.41
N GLN A 61 -1.64 2.39 -11.32
CA GLN A 61 -2.50 1.20 -11.46
C GLN A 61 -1.70 -0.07 -11.78
N PRO A 62 -0.72 -0.08 -12.71
CA PRO A 62 0.12 -1.25 -12.93
C PRO A 62 0.92 -1.66 -11.68
N VAL A 63 1.38 -0.70 -10.87
CA VAL A 63 2.15 -0.94 -9.65
C VAL A 63 1.25 -1.53 -8.56
N GLY A 64 0.05 -0.98 -8.36
CA GLY A 64 -0.94 -1.52 -7.42
C GLY A 64 -1.36 -2.94 -7.79
N MET A 65 -1.60 -3.19 -9.08
CA MET A 65 -1.90 -4.55 -9.56
C MET A 65 -0.72 -5.50 -9.37
N ALA A 66 0.52 -5.05 -9.57
CA ALA A 66 1.70 -5.86 -9.29
C ALA A 66 1.80 -6.24 -7.80
N CYS A 67 1.42 -5.35 -6.87
CA CYS A 67 1.35 -5.65 -5.43
C CYS A 67 0.31 -6.76 -5.15
N VAL A 68 -0.88 -6.66 -5.76
CA VAL A 68 -1.92 -7.69 -5.66
C VAL A 68 -1.40 -9.03 -6.19
N GLN A 69 -0.79 -9.05 -7.37
CA GLN A 69 -0.24 -10.28 -7.94
C GLN A 69 0.87 -10.88 -7.07
N ALA A 70 1.75 -10.05 -6.49
CA ALA A 70 2.78 -10.51 -5.57
C ALA A 70 2.16 -11.17 -4.32
N CYS A 71 1.13 -10.56 -3.73
CA CYS A 71 0.39 -11.14 -2.61
C CYS A 71 -0.20 -12.50 -2.95
N LEU A 72 -0.85 -12.64 -4.12
CA LEU A 72 -1.42 -13.91 -4.57
C LEU A 72 -0.34 -14.99 -4.76
N GLN A 73 0.81 -14.62 -5.34
CA GLN A 73 1.91 -15.56 -5.59
C GLN A 73 2.54 -16.09 -4.30
N ILE A 74 2.68 -15.25 -3.27
CA ILE A 74 3.29 -15.65 -1.99
C ILE A 74 2.25 -16.21 -1.00
N GLY A 75 0.97 -16.23 -1.35
CA GLY A 75 -0.11 -16.64 -0.45
C GLY A 75 -0.26 -15.69 0.74
N TYR A 76 -0.05 -14.39 0.53
CA TYR A 76 -0.21 -13.38 1.58
C TYR A 76 -1.66 -13.31 2.07
N ARG A 77 -1.85 -13.06 3.36
CA ARG A 77 -3.15 -13.03 4.03
C ARG A 77 -3.24 -11.82 4.96
N GLY A 78 -4.43 -11.24 5.06
CA GLY A 78 -4.68 -10.08 5.88
C GLY A 78 -4.27 -8.78 5.19
N VAL A 79 -3.83 -7.80 5.98
CA VAL A 79 -3.54 -6.45 5.51
C VAL A 79 -2.03 -6.24 5.44
N GLY A 80 -1.55 -5.59 4.38
CA GLY A 80 -0.14 -5.24 4.24
C GLY A 80 0.06 -3.97 3.44
N THR A 81 1.26 -3.40 3.53
CA THR A 81 1.63 -2.22 2.74
C THR A 81 2.93 -2.50 2.00
N PHE A 82 2.95 -2.22 0.70
CA PHE A 82 4.18 -2.17 -0.08
C PHE A 82 4.71 -0.74 -0.09
N GLU A 83 5.96 -0.55 0.32
CA GLU A 83 6.63 0.75 0.31
C GLU A 83 7.54 0.87 -0.91
N PHE A 84 7.52 2.05 -1.53
CA PHE A 84 8.28 2.38 -2.72
C PHE A 84 8.94 3.75 -2.58
N LEU A 85 10.06 3.92 -3.28
CA LEU A 85 10.55 5.23 -3.68
C LEU A 85 10.05 5.55 -5.08
N TYR A 86 9.61 6.79 -5.29
CA TYR A 86 9.12 7.29 -6.57
C TYR A 86 9.89 8.53 -7.03
N GLU A 87 10.50 8.47 -8.20
CA GLU A 87 11.26 9.56 -8.82
C GLU A 87 11.16 9.44 -10.35
N ASP A 88 11.01 10.57 -11.05
CA ASP A 88 10.96 10.65 -12.52
C ASP A 88 9.99 9.67 -13.21
N GLY A 89 8.84 9.43 -12.59
CA GLY A 89 7.82 8.53 -13.15
C GLY A 89 8.06 7.04 -12.88
N ALA A 90 9.11 6.67 -12.14
CA ALA A 90 9.46 5.29 -11.85
C ALA A 90 9.29 4.95 -10.36
N PHE A 91 8.80 3.73 -10.10
CA PHE A 91 8.65 3.15 -8.76
C PHE A 91 9.77 2.14 -8.48
N TYR A 92 10.32 2.20 -7.27
CA TYR A 92 11.37 1.31 -6.78
C TYR A 92 10.94 0.70 -5.44
N PHE A 93 10.70 -0.61 -5.42
CA PHE A 93 10.29 -1.32 -4.20
C PHE A 93 11.42 -1.30 -3.16
N ILE A 94 11.07 -1.05 -1.90
CA ILE A 94 12.03 -1.08 -0.78
C ILE A 94 11.67 -2.14 0.25
N GLU A 95 10.41 -2.21 0.67
CA GLU A 95 9.96 -3.18 1.66
C GLU A 95 8.45 -3.42 1.63
N MET A 96 8.02 -4.46 2.33
CA MET A 96 6.62 -4.72 2.61
C MET A 96 6.42 -4.79 4.13
N ASN A 97 5.53 -3.94 4.65
CA ASN A 97 5.06 -4.03 6.02
C ASN A 97 3.91 -5.05 6.08
N THR A 98 4.15 -6.21 6.69
CA THR A 98 3.16 -7.31 6.78
C THR A 98 2.18 -7.14 7.94
N ARG A 99 1.66 -5.92 8.10
CA ARG A 99 0.77 -5.50 9.19
C ARG A 99 0.02 -4.25 8.77
N LEU A 100 -1.04 -3.93 9.50
CA LEU A 100 -1.68 -2.61 9.43
C LEU A 100 -0.67 -1.52 9.86
N GLN A 101 -0.71 -0.39 9.17
CA GLN A 101 0.11 0.77 9.44
C GLN A 101 -0.68 1.86 10.17
N VAL A 102 0.03 2.81 10.80
CA VAL A 102 -0.59 3.85 11.64
C VAL A 102 -1.47 4.79 10.80
N GLU A 103 -1.01 5.03 9.58
CA GLU A 103 -1.54 5.92 8.55
C GLU A 103 -2.64 5.28 7.68
N HIS A 104 -3.16 4.11 8.03
CA HIS A 104 -4.32 3.52 7.33
C HIS A 104 -5.57 4.44 7.27
N PRO A 105 -5.86 5.34 8.24
CA PRO A 105 -7.10 6.14 8.19
C PRO A 105 -7.22 7.03 6.94
N VAL A 106 -6.12 7.56 6.37
CA VAL A 106 -6.23 8.36 5.14
C VAL A 106 -6.67 7.52 3.94
N THR A 107 -6.33 6.22 3.93
CA THR A 107 -6.84 5.27 2.93
C THR A 107 -8.31 4.93 3.19
N GLU A 108 -8.72 4.74 4.45
CA GLU A 108 -10.13 4.50 4.78
C GLU A 108 -11.01 5.69 4.37
N MET A 109 -10.55 6.90 4.62
CA MET A 109 -11.26 8.14 4.29
C MET A 109 -11.45 8.33 2.77
N THR A 110 -10.47 7.91 1.96
CA THR A 110 -10.54 8.07 0.50
C THR A 110 -11.17 6.89 -0.23
N SER A 111 -11.06 5.67 0.31
CA SER A 111 -11.65 4.46 -0.29
C SER A 111 -13.04 4.11 0.23
N GLY A 112 -13.42 4.66 1.40
CA GLY A 112 -14.64 4.27 2.11
C GLY A 112 -14.59 2.86 2.72
N VAL A 113 -13.43 2.20 2.70
CA VAL A 113 -13.25 0.84 3.24
C VAL A 113 -12.71 0.92 4.67
N ASP A 114 -13.43 0.31 5.62
CA ASP A 114 -12.92 0.05 6.97
C ASP A 114 -11.94 -1.15 6.92
N ILE A 115 -10.65 -0.85 6.96
CA ILE A 115 -9.57 -1.81 6.77
C ILE A 115 -9.47 -2.73 7.99
N VAL A 116 -9.68 -2.21 9.19
CA VAL A 116 -9.63 -3.00 10.43
C VAL A 116 -10.75 -4.03 10.45
N GLN A 117 -11.97 -3.62 10.10
CA GLN A 117 -13.12 -4.52 9.99
C GLN A 117 -12.87 -5.59 8.92
N ALA A 118 -12.40 -5.19 7.74
CA ALA A 118 -12.12 -6.13 6.65
C ALA A 118 -11.02 -7.13 7.04
N GLN A 119 -9.98 -6.70 7.75
CA GLN A 119 -8.94 -7.59 8.29
C GLN A 119 -9.50 -8.63 9.25
N ILE A 120 -10.37 -8.21 10.18
CA ILE A 120 -11.00 -9.12 11.15
C ILE A 120 -11.90 -10.13 10.42
N ARG A 121 -12.71 -9.69 9.45
CA ARG A 121 -13.56 -10.58 8.64
C ARG A 121 -12.74 -11.60 7.88
N ALA A 122 -11.66 -11.18 7.21
CA ALA A 122 -10.75 -12.07 6.50
C ALA A 122 -10.12 -13.10 7.46
N ALA A 123 -9.68 -12.67 8.64
CA ALA A 123 -9.12 -13.56 9.67
C ALA A 123 -10.15 -14.56 10.24
N GLN A 124 -11.45 -14.26 10.17
CA GLN A 124 -12.53 -15.17 10.51
C GLN A 124 -12.88 -16.15 9.37
N GLY A 125 -12.16 -16.10 8.24
CA GLY A 125 -12.38 -16.97 7.09
C GLY A 125 -13.48 -16.47 6.15
N HIS A 126 -13.95 -15.23 6.30
CA HIS A 126 -14.85 -14.63 5.30
C HIS A 126 -14.09 -14.30 4.02
N VAL A 127 -14.80 -14.40 2.90
CA VAL A 127 -14.34 -13.92 1.59
C VAL A 127 -14.34 -12.39 1.61
N LEU A 128 -13.39 -11.75 0.91
CA LEU A 128 -13.43 -10.31 0.70
C LEU A 128 -14.74 -9.93 0.01
N ASP A 129 -15.48 -9.00 0.60
CA ASP A 129 -16.75 -8.50 0.07
C ASP A 129 -16.55 -7.47 -1.07
N LEU A 130 -15.32 -7.31 -1.57
CA LEU A 130 -14.96 -6.36 -2.61
C LEU A 130 -14.01 -6.97 -3.65
N ALA A 131 -14.26 -6.67 -4.92
CA ALA A 131 -13.33 -6.90 -6.01
C ALA A 131 -12.57 -5.61 -6.34
N GLN A 132 -11.48 -5.72 -7.11
CA GLN A 132 -10.65 -4.56 -7.45
C GLN A 132 -11.44 -3.43 -8.16
N GLY A 133 -12.46 -3.80 -8.95
CA GLY A 133 -13.31 -2.83 -9.65
C GLY A 133 -14.28 -2.07 -8.74
N ASP A 134 -14.49 -2.53 -7.51
CA ASP A 134 -15.34 -1.87 -6.52
C ASP A 134 -14.57 -0.83 -5.70
N VAL A 135 -13.24 -0.87 -5.74
CA VAL A 135 -12.38 0.08 -5.03
C VAL A 135 -12.39 1.42 -5.75
N THR A 136 -12.89 2.46 -5.07
CA THR A 136 -12.74 3.85 -5.50
C THR A 136 -11.72 4.58 -4.64
N CYS A 137 -11.25 5.74 -5.11
CA CYS A 137 -10.41 6.64 -4.33
C CYS A 137 -10.91 8.05 -4.60
N ASP A 138 -11.74 8.56 -3.69
CA ASP A 138 -12.48 9.80 -3.84
C ASP A 138 -11.96 10.85 -2.84
N GLY A 139 -11.78 12.08 -3.32
CA GLY A 139 -11.31 13.19 -2.48
C GLY A 139 -9.83 13.11 -2.11
N HIS A 140 -9.50 13.66 -0.94
CA HIS A 140 -8.15 13.70 -0.39
C HIS A 140 -8.24 13.78 1.14
N SER A 141 -7.34 13.09 1.84
CA SER A 141 -7.26 13.03 3.31
C SER A 141 -5.83 13.06 3.81
#